data_AF-A0A450UMC9-F1
#
_entry.id   AF-A0A450UMC9-F1
#
_cell.length_a   1.000
_cell.length_b   1.000
_cell.length_c   1.000
_cell.angle_alpha   90.00
_cell.angle_beta   90.00
_cell.angle_gamma   90.00
#
_symmetry.space_group_name_H-M   'P 1'
#
loop_
_entity.id
_entity.type
_entity.pdbx_description
1 polymer ?
#
loop_
_entity_poly.entity_id
_entity_poly.type
_entity_poly.pdbx_seq_one_letter_code
_entity_poly.pdbx_strand_id
1 'polypeptide(L)'
;MLYLHALAGALGDEQPFYGLQMVGLDGESEPDTRVEAMAARYIREIRTVQADGPYLLGGHSLGGWVALEMAKQLRQEGEQVARLAIFDTTVPFG
;
A
#
# COMPACT_ATOMS: atom_id res chain seq x y z
N MET A 1 2.87 10.63 -15.07
CA MET A 1 2.66 9.21 -15.38
C MET A 1 2.78 8.44 -14.08
N LEU A 2 1.77 7.65 -13.69
CA LEU A 2 1.83 6.86 -12.46
C LEU A 2 2.90 5.78 -12.61
N TYR A 3 3.81 5.68 -11.65
CA TYR A 3 4.99 4.81 -11.69
C TYR A 3 4.66 3.33 -11.99
N LEU A 4 3.51 2.85 -11.53
CA LEU A 4 3.03 1.46 -11.73
C LEU A 4 1.99 1.31 -12.84
N HIS A 5 1.84 2.30 -13.74
CA HIS A 5 0.81 2.26 -14.79
C HIS A 5 0.95 1.06 -15.73
N ALA A 6 2.18 0.68 -16.10
CA ALA A 6 2.42 -0.49 -16.94
C ALA A 6 2.01 -1.80 -16.25
N LEU A 7 2.21 -1.91 -14.94
CA LEU A 7 1.75 -3.06 -14.15
C LEU A 7 0.22 -3.11 -14.12
N ALA A 8 -0.44 -1.97 -13.87
CA ALA A 8 -1.90 -1.90 -13.89
C ALA A 8 -2.48 -2.36 -15.23
N GLY A 9 -1.89 -1.93 -16.35
CA GLY A 9 -2.31 -2.36 -17.69
C GLY A 9 -2.10 -3.86 -17.95
N ALA A 10 -1.04 -4.45 -17.38
CA ALA A 10 -0.76 -5.88 -17.53
C ALA A 10 -1.69 -6.80 -16.72
N LEU A 11 -2.33 -6.28 -15.66
CA LEU A 11 -3.30 -7.03 -14.85
C LEU A 11 -4.67 -7.16 -15.54
N GLY A 12 -4.96 -6.30 -16.51
CA GLY A 12 -6.22 -6.29 -17.25
C GLY A 12 -7.40 -5.70 -16.47
N ASP A 13 -8.54 -5.58 -17.14
CA ASP A 13 -9.71 -4.85 -16.62
C ASP A 13 -10.44 -5.57 -15.48
N GLU A 14 -10.22 -6.88 -15.33
CA GLU A 14 -10.84 -7.69 -14.27
C GLU A 14 -10.17 -7.51 -12.89
N GLN A 15 -9.01 -6.85 -12.83
CA GLN A 15 -8.26 -6.60 -11.61
C GLN A 15 -8.10 -5.09 -11.39
N PRO A 16 -9.03 -4.44 -10.66
CA PRO A 16 -8.90 -3.04 -10.29
C PRO A 16 -7.56 -2.76 -9.60
N PHE A 17 -6.91 -1.67 -9.99
CA PHE A 17 -5.61 -1.28 -9.45
C PHE A 17 -5.68 0.15 -8.91
N TYR A 18 -5.55 0.28 -7.58
CA TYR A 18 -5.56 1.57 -6.88
C TYR A 18 -4.14 1.96 -6.49
N GLY A 19 -3.69 3.13 -6.94
CA GLY A 19 -2.40 3.69 -6.56
C GLY A 19 -2.51 4.59 -5.33
N LEU A 20 -1.68 4.34 -4.32
CA LEU A 20 -1.54 5.22 -3.16
C LEU A 20 -0.33 6.13 -3.37
N GLN A 21 -0.54 7.45 -3.32
CA GLN A 21 0.51 8.44 -3.48
C GLN A 21 1.01 8.92 -2.12
N MET A 22 2.31 9.20 -2.03
CA MET A 22 2.92 9.78 -0.85
C MET A 22 2.27 11.12 -0.49
N VAL A 23 1.86 11.25 0.77
CA VAL A 23 1.30 12.49 1.32
C VAL A 23 2.38 13.55 1.47
N GLY A 24 2.03 14.82 1.24
CA GLY A 24 2.93 15.97 1.31
C GLY A 24 3.63 16.32 0.01
N LEU A 25 3.35 15.59 -1.07
CA LEU A 25 3.72 16.01 -2.43
C LEU A 25 2.86 17.17 -2.97
N ASP A 26 1.72 17.44 -2.33
CA ASP A 26 0.83 18.57 -2.63
C ASP A 26 1.36 19.91 -2.08
N GLY A 27 2.33 19.87 -1.14
CA GLY A 27 2.86 21.05 -0.46
C GLY A 27 1.97 21.57 0.68
N GLU A 28 0.83 20.93 0.93
CA GLU A 28 -0.18 21.35 1.91
C GLU A 28 -0.23 20.38 3.09
N SER A 29 -0.06 19.08 2.83
CA SER A 29 -0.16 18.04 3.83
C SER A 29 1.20 17.74 4.46
N GLU A 30 1.26 17.56 5.79
CA GLU A 30 2.50 17.09 6.42
C GLU A 30 2.76 15.61 6.06
N PRO A 31 3.97 15.28 5.55
CA PRO A 31 4.33 13.92 5.22
C PRO A 31 4.50 13.09 6.50
N ASP A 32 4.01 11.85 6.47
CA ASP A 32 4.33 10.91 7.54
C ASP A 32 5.83 10.61 7.53
N THR A 33 6.46 10.60 8.70
CA THR A 33 7.90 10.30 8.84
C THR A 33 8.17 8.85 9.25
N ARG A 34 7.10 8.08 9.48
CA ARG A 34 7.14 6.70 9.97
C ARG A 34 6.31 5.78 9.09
N VAL A 35 6.86 4.60 8.78
CA VAL A 35 6.18 3.59 7.95
C VAL A 35 4.86 3.14 8.58
N GLU A 36 4.82 3.03 9.91
CA GLU A 36 3.64 2.62 10.66
C GLU A 36 2.51 3.66 10.54
N ALA A 37 2.85 4.95 10.53
CA ALA A 37 1.90 6.04 10.34
C ALA A 37 1.36 6.09 8.91
N MET A 38 2.25 5.93 7.91
CA MET A 38 1.86 5.81 6.50
C MET A 38 0.89 4.65 6.30
N ALA A 39 1.21 3.46 6.84
CA ALA A 39 0.39 2.27 6.72
C ALA A 39 -0.99 2.47 7.34
N ALA A 40 -1.06 3.01 8.56
CA ALA A 40 -2.33 3.28 9.23
C ALA A 40 -3.19 4.28 8.45
N ARG A 41 -2.57 5.33 7.88
CA ARG A 41 -3.27 6.28 7.02
C ARG A 41 -3.81 5.60 5.76
N TYR A 42 -2.98 4.86 5.04
CA TYR A 42 -3.40 4.19 3.80
C TYR A 42 -4.42 3.09 4.03
N ILE A 43 -4.39 2.38 5.16
CA ILE A 43 -5.47 1.44 5.54
C ILE A 43 -6.81 2.17 5.64
N ARG A 44 -6.85 3.36 6.26
CA ARG A 44 -8.09 4.15 6.33
C ARG A 44 -8.57 4.54 4.93
N GLU A 45 -7.66 4.94 4.05
CA GLU A 45 -8.02 5.31 2.67
C GLU A 45 -8.57 4.11 1.88
N ILE A 46 -7.88 2.97 1.87
CA ILE A 46 -8.37 1.80 1.11
C ILE A 46 -9.70 1.28 1.66
N ARG A 47 -9.96 1.44 2.97
CA ARG A 47 -11.25 1.07 3.58
C ARG A 47 -12.42 1.91 3.10
N THR A 48 -12.18 3.11 2.56
CA THR A 48 -13.23 3.89 1.90
C THR A 48 -13.71 3.26 0.58
N VAL A 49 -12.86 2.43 -0.03
CA VAL A 49 -13.15 1.71 -1.28
C VAL A 49 -13.58 0.27 -1.00
N GLN A 50 -12.89 -0.41 -0.09
CA GLN A 50 -13.15 -1.79 0.32
C GLN A 50 -13.00 -1.90 1.84
N ALA A 51 -14.13 -1.91 2.54
CA ALA A 51 -14.18 -1.86 4.01
C ALA A 51 -13.55 -3.08 4.70
N ASP A 52 -13.71 -4.27 4.11
CA ASP A 52 -13.31 -5.56 4.68
C ASP A 52 -12.47 -6.38 3.70
N GLY A 53 -11.64 -7.27 4.23
CA GLY A 53 -10.82 -8.16 3.42
C GLY A 53 -11.62 -9.17 2.57
N PRO A 54 -10.93 -9.97 1.74
CA PRO A 54 -9.48 -10.10 1.67
C PRO A 54 -8.79 -8.94 0.92
N TYR A 55 -7.71 -8.44 1.50
CA TYR A 55 -6.88 -7.41 0.87
C TYR A 55 -5.80 -8.01 -0.04
N LEU A 56 -5.59 -7.38 -1.19
CA LEU A 56 -4.49 -7.63 -2.14
C LEU A 56 -3.59 -6.40 -2.11
N LEU A 57 -2.41 -6.52 -1.49
CA LEU A 57 -1.51 -5.40 -1.29
C LEU A 57 -0.24 -5.58 -2.12
N GLY A 58 0.35 -4.46 -2.54
CA GLY A 58 1.63 -4.49 -3.23
C GLY A 58 2.41 -3.19 -3.10
N GLY A 59 3.74 -3.29 -3.20
CA GLY A 59 4.61 -2.13 -3.08
C GLY A 59 6.00 -2.36 -3.64
N HIS A 60 6.57 -1.31 -4.23
CA HIS A 60 7.93 -1.29 -4.76
C HIS A 60 8.83 -0.40 -3.91
N SER A 61 10.09 -0.81 -3.67
CA SER A 61 11.07 -0.05 -2.87
C SER A 61 10.48 0.33 -1.50
N LEU A 62 10.44 1.61 -1.10
CA LEU A 62 9.79 2.07 0.14
C LEU A 62 8.34 1.61 0.25
N GLY A 63 7.61 1.59 -0.86
CA GLY A 63 6.22 1.11 -0.90
C GLY A 63 6.08 -0.33 -0.44
N GLY A 64 7.11 -1.17 -0.60
CA GLY A 64 7.11 -2.54 -0.10
C GLY A 64 7.17 -2.62 1.43
N TRP A 65 7.90 -1.71 2.09
CA TRP A 65 7.88 -1.62 3.56
C TRP A 65 6.51 -1.19 4.06
N VAL A 66 5.90 -0.21 3.40
CA VAL A 66 4.56 0.27 3.74
C VAL A 66 3.51 -0.83 3.50
N ALA A 67 3.54 -1.52 2.37
CA ALA A 67 2.60 -2.61 2.08
C ALA A 67 2.73 -3.77 3.08
N LEU A 68 3.96 -4.11 3.49
CA LEU A 68 4.20 -5.12 4.53
C LEU A 68 3.63 -4.68 5.88
N GLU A 69 3.84 -3.41 6.26
CA GLU A 69 3.32 -2.86 7.51
C GLU A 69 1.79 -2.78 7.51
N MET A 70 1.18 -2.39 6.38
CA MET A 70 -0.27 -2.46 6.20
C MET A 70 -0.80 -3.88 6.41
N ALA A 71 -0.13 -4.88 5.81
CA ALA A 71 -0.52 -6.27 5.98
C ALA A 71 -0.42 -6.75 7.43
N LYS A 72 0.58 -6.28 8.20
CA LYS A 72 0.72 -6.58 9.62
C LYS A 72 -0.42 -5.98 10.44
N GLN A 73 -0.70 -4.69 10.26
CA GLN A 73 -1.75 -3.99 11.02
C GLN A 73 -3.14 -4.59 10.71
N LEU A 74 -3.47 -4.82 9.44
CA LEU A 74 -4.72 -5.47 9.03
C LEU A 74 -4.88 -6.85 9.68
N ARG A 75 -3.84 -7.68 9.67
CA ARG A 75 -3.89 -9.00 10.32
C ARG A 75 -4.05 -8.92 11.83
N GLN A 76 -3.43 -7.93 12.49
CA GLN A 76 -3.63 -7.69 13.93
C GLN A 76 -5.06 -7.28 14.26
N GLU A 77 -5.74 -6.60 13.34
CA GLU A 77 -7.15 -6.22 13.44
C GLU A 77 -8.12 -7.37 13.06
N GLY A 78 -7.59 -8.54 12.67
CA GLY A 78 -8.40 -9.72 12.32
C GLY A 78 -8.77 -9.83 10.84
N GLU A 79 -8.29 -8.93 9.99
CA GLU A 79 -8.55 -8.92 8.55
C GLU A 79 -7.74 -9.97 7.80
N GLN A 80 -8.29 -10.45 6.68
CA GLN A 80 -7.58 -11.33 5.77
C GLN A 80 -6.76 -10.53 4.75
N VAL A 81 -5.49 -10.89 4.58
CA VAL A 81 -4.64 -10.41 3.47
C VAL A 81 -4.33 -11.59 2.56
N ALA A 82 -4.99 -11.64 1.41
CA ALA A 82 -4.90 -12.77 0.47
C ALA A 82 -3.58 -12.78 -0.32
N ARG A 83 -3.02 -11.59 -0.61
CA ARG A 83 -1.71 -11.45 -1.25
C ARG A 83 -0.98 -10.21 -0.73
N LEU A 84 0.34 -10.34 -0.63
CA LEU A 84 1.27 -9.25 -0.46
C LEU A 84 2.38 -9.42 -1.50
N ALA A 85 2.46 -8.50 -2.46
CA ALA A 85 3.49 -8.49 -3.50
C ALA A 85 4.56 -7.42 -3.18
N ILE A 86 5.82 -7.83 -3.06
CA ILE A 86 6.93 -6.93 -2.77
C ILE A 86 7.87 -6.93 -3.97
N PHE A 87 8.17 -5.74 -4.49
CA PHE A 87 9.00 -5.56 -5.68
C PHE A 87 10.28 -4.81 -5.30
N ASP A 88 11.43 -5.48 -5.41
CA ASP A 88 12.76 -4.89 -5.24
C ASP A 88 12.92 -4.03 -3.98
N THR A 89 12.35 -4.50 -2.87
CA THR A 89 12.44 -3.85 -1.56
C THR A 89 13.54 -4.50 -0.75
N THR A 90 14.51 -3.71 -0.30
CA THR A 90 15.58 -4.19 0.58
C THR A 90 15.02 -4.54 1.95
N VAL A 91 15.62 -5.51 2.63
CA VAL A 91 15.36 -5.70 4.06
C VAL A 91 15.93 -4.48 4.82
N PRO A 92 15.24 -3.96 5.84
CA PRO A 92 15.84 -2.97 6.72
C PRO A 92 17.15 -3.52 7.27
N PHE A 93 18.22 -2.74 7.20
CA PHE A 93 19.46 -3.08 7.89
C PHE A 93 19.17 -3.06 9.40
N GLY A 94 19.35 -4.19 10.06
CA GLY A 94 19.22 -4.33 11.52
C GLY A 94 20.37 -3.67 12.25
#